data_AF-A0A2N2TS55-F1
#
_entry.id   AF-A0A2N2TS55-F1
#
_cell.length_a   1.000
_cell.length_b   1.000
_cell.length_c   1.000
_cell.angle_alpha   90.00
_cell.angle_beta   90.00
_cell.angle_gamma   90.00
#
_symmetry.space_group_name_H-M   'P 1'
#
loop_
_entity.id
_entity.type
_entity.pdbx_description
1 polymer ?
#
loop_
_entity_poly.entity_id
_entity_poly.type
_entity_poly.pdbx_seq_one_letter_code
_entity_poly.pdbx_strand_id
1 'polypeptide(L)'
;MKRLIVFTLMLFVWPALAAAEALPLARLKLPPGFEIELFARVPNARQMALGNNTLFVGSMRAGKVYAIPLKGARKPVVIADGLNMPVGVAFRDGDLYVSAVSRILRLRDIEAHLSKPPRPEVVSSAYPADTHHGWKFIAFGPDGKLYVPVGAPCNICEPDPDRYANITRLDVASGKIEVVARGVRNTVGFDWQPQSGELWFTDNGRDWLGDDSPDCEINIVNAPGEHFGFPYCHAGSIFDPEFGEGKSCADYSAPAAKLGAHVAPLGLRFYTGTRFPAEFR
;
A
#
# COMPACT_ATOMS: atom_id res chain seq x y z
N MET A 1 -21.51 -21.30 69.67
CA MET A 1 -20.27 -20.55 69.34
C MET A 1 -19.58 -21.24 68.16
N LYS A 2 -19.80 -20.79 66.92
CA LYS A 2 -19.07 -21.30 65.74
C LYS A 2 -18.10 -20.20 65.29
N ARG A 3 -16.80 -20.47 65.40
CA ARG A 3 -15.71 -19.57 64.98
C ARG A 3 -15.57 -19.65 63.46
N LEU A 4 -15.70 -18.51 62.78
CA LEU A 4 -15.45 -18.37 61.36
C LEU A 4 -13.96 -18.03 61.17
N ILE A 5 -13.19 -18.92 60.56
CA ILE A 5 -11.80 -18.66 60.18
C ILE A 5 -11.84 -18.01 58.79
N VAL A 6 -11.41 -16.76 58.71
CA VAL A 6 -11.22 -16.06 57.43
C VAL A 6 -9.83 -16.38 56.91
N PHE A 7 -9.75 -17.09 55.80
CA PHE A 7 -8.51 -17.26 55.04
C PHE A 7 -8.38 -16.09 54.06
N THR A 8 -7.43 -15.19 54.32
CA THR A 8 -7.07 -14.12 53.40
C THR A 8 -6.11 -14.68 52.35
N LEU A 9 -6.61 -14.90 51.13
CA LEU A 9 -5.80 -15.32 49.99
C LEU A 9 -5.03 -14.10 49.46
N MET A 10 -3.72 -14.01 49.71
CA MET A 10 -2.85 -13.04 49.03
C MET A 10 -2.59 -13.52 47.60
N LEU A 11 -3.23 -12.88 46.63
CA LEU A 11 -2.93 -13.03 45.21
C LEU A 11 -1.65 -12.25 44.88
N PHE A 12 -0.53 -12.96 44.73
CA PHE A 12 0.67 -12.43 44.11
C PHE A 12 0.44 -12.26 42.60
N VAL A 13 0.21 -11.03 42.16
CA VAL A 13 0.20 -10.68 40.73
C VAL A 13 1.65 -10.51 40.30
N TRP A 14 2.20 -11.52 39.65
CA TRP A 14 3.48 -11.41 38.95
C TRP A 14 3.24 -10.64 37.64
N PRO A 15 3.86 -9.47 37.41
CA PRO A 15 3.79 -8.87 36.09
C PRO A 15 4.67 -9.70 35.17
N ALA A 16 4.06 -10.53 34.34
CA ALA A 16 4.74 -11.08 33.18
C ALA A 16 5.04 -9.90 32.24
N LEU A 17 6.22 -9.31 32.37
CA LEU A 17 6.81 -8.51 31.30
C LEU A 17 7.02 -9.48 30.13
N ALA A 18 6.02 -9.58 29.26
CA ALA A 18 6.20 -10.19 27.96
C ALA A 18 7.27 -9.38 27.22
N ALA A 19 8.50 -9.87 27.23
CA ALA A 19 9.56 -9.34 26.40
C ALA A 19 9.04 -9.37 24.96
N ALA A 20 9.05 -8.22 24.28
CA ALA A 20 8.63 -8.14 22.89
C ALA A 20 9.45 -9.16 22.09
N GLU A 21 8.76 -10.16 21.51
CA GLU A 21 9.38 -11.32 20.88
C GLU A 21 10.44 -10.88 19.85
N ALA A 22 11.68 -11.35 20.01
CA ALA A 22 12.76 -11.03 19.10
C ALA A 22 12.41 -11.52 17.69
N LEU A 23 12.55 -10.65 16.68
CA LEU A 23 12.28 -11.05 15.30
C LEU A 23 13.33 -12.06 14.84
N PRO A 24 12.95 -13.12 14.10
CA PRO A 24 13.88 -14.15 13.65
C PRO A 24 14.71 -13.69 12.44
N LEU A 25 15.34 -12.50 12.52
CA LEU A 25 16.10 -11.89 11.41
C LEU A 25 17.22 -12.81 10.91
N ALA A 26 17.87 -13.57 11.80
CA ALA A 26 18.91 -14.52 11.45
C ALA A 26 18.44 -15.69 10.55
N ARG A 27 17.12 -15.92 10.41
CA ARG A 27 16.56 -16.92 9.48
C ARG A 27 16.41 -16.37 8.06
N LEU A 28 16.51 -15.06 7.87
CA LEU A 28 16.43 -14.43 6.56
C LEU A 28 17.78 -14.57 5.86
N LYS A 29 17.74 -15.06 4.61
CA LYS A 29 18.93 -15.13 3.75
C LYS A 29 18.96 -13.86 2.91
N LEU A 30 20.05 -13.10 3.03
CA LEU A 30 20.29 -11.89 2.25
C LEU A 30 21.35 -12.16 1.17
N PRO A 31 21.29 -11.49 0.01
CA PRO A 31 22.40 -11.48 -0.93
C PRO A 31 23.68 -10.92 -0.28
N PRO A 32 24.88 -11.29 -0.77
CA PRO A 32 26.13 -10.70 -0.30
C PRO A 32 26.10 -9.17 -0.36
N GLY A 33 26.64 -8.50 0.67
CA GLY A 33 26.67 -7.05 0.76
C GLY A 33 25.40 -6.38 1.29
N PHE A 34 24.40 -7.16 1.72
CA PHE A 34 23.19 -6.65 2.39
C PHE A 34 23.15 -6.99 3.87
N GLU A 35 22.59 -6.08 4.66
CA GLU A 35 22.30 -6.26 6.08
C GLU A 35 20.84 -5.87 6.36
N ILE A 36 20.26 -6.44 7.42
CA ILE A 36 18.92 -6.11 7.88
C ILE A 36 18.91 -5.91 9.39
N GLU A 37 18.21 -4.87 9.84
CA GLU A 37 17.98 -4.59 11.25
C GLU A 37 16.51 -4.22 11.50
N LEU A 38 16.08 -4.37 12.75
CA LEU A 38 14.78 -3.84 13.17
C LEU A 38 14.87 -2.31 13.29
N PHE A 39 14.23 -1.60 12.37
CA PHE A 39 14.16 -0.14 12.43
C PHE A 39 13.16 0.36 13.50
N ALA A 40 11.91 -0.13 13.45
CA ALA A 40 10.85 0.20 14.41
C ALA A 40 9.73 -0.85 14.39
N ARG A 41 8.95 -0.96 15.47
CA ARG A 41 7.76 -1.83 15.54
C ARG A 41 6.49 -0.99 15.41
N VAL A 42 5.77 -1.17 14.30
CA VAL A 42 4.51 -0.46 14.02
C VAL A 42 3.37 -1.48 13.89
N PRO A 43 2.28 -1.34 14.66
CA PRO A 43 1.12 -2.22 14.54
C PRO A 43 0.52 -2.18 13.14
N ASN A 44 0.43 -3.35 12.50
CA ASN A 44 -0.18 -3.53 11.18
C ASN A 44 0.32 -2.52 10.12
N ALA A 45 1.63 -2.28 10.11
CA ALA A 45 2.31 -1.44 9.13
C ALA A 45 1.97 -1.84 7.69
N ARG A 46 1.77 -0.83 6.84
CA ARG A 46 1.56 -0.98 5.40
C ARG A 46 2.54 -0.08 4.64
N GLN A 47 2.05 0.86 3.83
CA GLN A 47 2.93 1.69 3.02
C GLN A 47 3.81 2.57 3.91
N MET A 48 5.04 2.80 3.42
CA MET A 48 5.98 3.75 4.00
C MET A 48 6.29 4.87 3.01
N ALA A 49 6.52 6.08 3.54
CA ALA A 49 7.04 7.22 2.80
C ALA A 49 8.08 7.96 3.64
N LEU A 50 9.17 8.39 3.00
CA LEU A 50 10.17 9.23 3.64
C LEU A 50 9.74 10.70 3.53
N GLY A 51 9.77 11.41 4.67
CA GLY A 51 9.90 12.86 4.72
C GLY A 51 11.37 13.28 4.78
N ASN A 52 11.63 14.50 5.23
CA ASN A 52 13.01 14.99 5.33
C ASN A 52 13.76 14.32 6.49
N ASN A 53 13.08 14.12 7.62
CA ASN A 53 13.67 13.59 8.86
C ASN A 53 12.85 12.45 9.48
N THR A 54 11.76 12.05 8.82
CA THR A 54 10.74 11.16 9.37
C THR A 54 10.38 10.07 8.38
N LEU A 55 10.22 8.83 8.86
CA LEU A 55 9.54 7.76 8.15
C LEU A 55 8.07 7.77 8.55
N PHE A 56 7.18 7.99 7.58
CA PHE A 56 5.74 7.89 7.76
C PHE A 56 5.27 6.49 7.38
N VAL A 57 4.35 5.94 8.18
CA VAL A 57 3.85 4.57 8.02
C VAL A 57 2.34 4.55 8.19
N GLY A 58 1.64 4.13 7.14
CA GLY A 58 0.21 3.83 7.22
C GLY A 58 -0.06 2.49 7.90
N SER A 59 -1.27 2.30 8.42
CA SER A 59 -1.70 1.01 9.00
C SER A 59 -3.13 0.69 8.59
N MET A 60 -3.44 -0.57 8.32
CA MET A 60 -4.75 -0.93 7.78
C MET A 60 -5.80 -1.06 8.90
N ARG A 61 -5.79 -2.16 9.63
CA ARG A 61 -6.74 -2.50 10.70
C ARG A 61 -6.57 -1.66 11.95
N ALA A 62 -5.38 -1.11 12.19
CA ALA A 62 -5.15 -0.23 13.34
C ALA A 62 -5.76 1.16 13.15
N GLY A 63 -6.12 1.56 11.91
CA GLY A 63 -6.81 2.83 11.65
C GLY A 63 -5.94 4.06 11.94
N LYS A 64 -4.61 3.91 11.90
CA LYS A 64 -3.64 4.92 12.36
C LYS A 64 -2.56 5.22 11.32
N VAL A 65 -1.99 6.41 11.41
CA VAL A 65 -0.76 6.78 10.70
C VAL A 65 0.30 7.10 11.74
N TYR A 66 1.51 6.62 11.49
CA TYR A 66 2.64 6.75 12.39
C TYR A 66 3.75 7.58 11.77
N ALA A 67 4.43 8.38 12.59
CA ALA A 67 5.67 9.05 12.28
C ALA A 67 6.81 8.45 13.11
N ILE A 68 7.95 8.21 12.49
CA ILE A 68 9.11 7.61 13.14
C ILE A 68 10.33 8.47 12.78
N PRO A 69 11.00 9.12 13.75
CA PRO A 69 12.22 9.87 13.47
C PRO A 69 13.30 8.97 12.87
N LEU A 70 14.00 9.44 11.83
CA LEU A 70 15.07 8.67 11.17
C LEU A 70 16.31 8.48 12.04
N LYS A 71 16.48 9.37 13.03
CA LYS A 71 17.59 9.37 14.00
C LYS A 71 17.08 9.22 15.43
N GLY A 72 17.98 8.86 16.35
CA GLY A 72 17.66 8.69 17.76
C GLY A 72 16.88 7.41 18.04
N ALA A 73 15.91 7.46 18.95
CA ALA A 73 15.24 6.27 19.49
C ALA A 73 14.29 5.55 18.50
N ARG A 74 14.02 6.12 17.31
CA ARG A 74 13.14 5.55 16.26
C ARG A 74 11.79 5.04 16.81
N LYS A 75 11.26 5.73 17.83
CA LYS A 75 9.98 5.38 18.46
C LYS A 75 8.82 5.88 17.60
N PRO A 76 7.87 5.02 17.19
CA PRO A 76 6.69 5.47 16.46
C PRO A 76 5.80 6.39 17.31
N VAL A 77 5.32 7.46 16.70
CA VAL A 77 4.34 8.40 17.24
C VAL A 77 3.10 8.35 16.36
N VAL A 78 1.91 8.27 16.95
CA VAL A 78 0.65 8.33 16.21
C VAL A 78 0.40 9.77 15.80
N ILE A 79 0.25 10.01 14.49
CA ILE A 79 0.02 11.34 13.93
C ILE A 79 -1.39 11.53 13.34
N ALA A 80 -2.11 10.44 13.11
CA ALA A 80 -3.53 10.43 12.80
C ALA A 80 -4.15 9.11 13.28
N ASP A 81 -5.41 9.15 13.69
CA ASP A 81 -6.15 7.98 14.17
C ASP A 81 -7.64 8.02 13.75
N GLY A 82 -8.36 6.94 14.04
CA GLY A 82 -9.78 6.82 13.70
C GLY A 82 -10.07 6.79 12.20
N LEU A 83 -9.06 6.50 11.37
CA LEU A 83 -9.19 6.49 9.92
C LEU A 83 -9.60 5.10 9.42
N ASN A 84 -10.36 5.07 8.32
CA ASN A 84 -10.72 3.82 7.66
C ASN A 84 -9.55 3.32 6.80
N MET A 85 -8.89 2.26 7.24
CA MET A 85 -7.78 1.59 6.53
C MET A 85 -6.75 2.55 5.91
N PRO A 86 -6.07 3.40 6.72
CA PRO A 86 -5.11 4.38 6.20
C PRO A 86 -3.78 3.74 5.77
N VAL A 87 -3.83 2.97 4.69
CA VAL A 87 -2.68 2.23 4.16
C VAL A 87 -1.69 3.16 3.50
N GLY A 88 -2.16 4.03 2.61
CA GLY A 88 -1.29 4.81 1.74
C GLY A 88 -0.83 6.10 2.38
N VAL A 89 0.47 6.38 2.24
CA VAL A 89 1.10 7.61 2.71
C VAL A 89 2.04 8.15 1.64
N ALA A 90 2.01 9.46 1.40
CA ALA A 90 2.92 10.15 0.50
C ALA A 90 3.28 11.53 1.08
N PHE A 91 4.56 11.86 1.12
CA PHE A 91 5.05 13.14 1.63
C PHE A 91 5.47 14.03 0.47
N ARG A 92 5.10 15.31 0.52
CA ARG A 92 5.52 16.30 -0.47
C ARG A 92 5.38 17.72 0.08
N ASP A 93 6.41 18.53 -0.12
CA ASP A 93 6.43 19.96 0.21
C ASP A 93 6.00 20.27 1.66
N GLY A 94 6.44 19.44 2.61
CA GLY A 94 6.09 19.56 4.04
C GLY A 94 4.79 18.88 4.44
N ASP A 95 3.91 18.59 3.49
CA ASP A 95 2.60 18.00 3.72
C ASP A 95 2.65 16.47 3.62
N LEU A 96 1.88 15.79 4.47
CA LEU A 96 1.64 14.35 4.39
C LEU A 96 0.24 14.06 3.88
N TYR A 97 0.17 13.30 2.80
CA TYR A 97 -1.06 12.81 2.19
C TYR A 97 -1.33 11.39 2.66
N VAL A 98 -2.59 11.08 2.97
CA VAL A 98 -3.01 9.81 3.54
C VAL A 98 -4.25 9.31 2.79
N SER A 99 -4.22 8.09 2.27
CA SER A 99 -5.43 7.45 1.74
C SER A 99 -6.28 6.89 2.88
N ALA A 100 -7.60 6.93 2.76
CA ALA A 100 -8.54 6.42 3.76
C ALA A 100 -9.81 5.87 3.08
N VAL A 101 -9.63 4.84 2.26
CA VAL A 101 -10.63 4.21 1.38
C VAL A 101 -11.32 5.20 0.45
N SER A 102 -12.39 5.87 0.89
CA SER A 102 -13.15 6.84 0.07
C SER A 102 -12.54 8.24 0.02
N ARG A 103 -11.49 8.50 0.81
CA ARG A 103 -10.92 9.84 0.95
C ARG A 103 -9.42 9.87 0.77
N ILE A 104 -8.92 11.01 0.27
CA ILE A 104 -7.54 11.43 0.41
C ILE A 104 -7.52 12.57 1.42
N LEU A 105 -6.69 12.43 2.44
CA LEU A 105 -6.49 13.40 3.51
C LEU A 105 -5.11 14.05 3.41
N ARG A 106 -4.96 15.22 4.03
CA ARG A 106 -3.69 15.93 4.15
C ARG A 106 -3.47 16.42 5.58
N LEU A 107 -2.27 16.18 6.11
CA LEU A 107 -1.75 16.84 7.31
C LEU A 107 -0.67 17.83 6.89
N ARG A 108 -0.91 19.11 7.15
CA ARG A 108 0.00 20.18 6.72
C ARG A 108 1.23 20.30 7.58
N ASP A 109 2.37 20.62 6.96
CA ASP A 109 3.65 20.86 7.64
C ASP A 109 3.94 19.85 8.77
N ILE A 110 3.76 18.56 8.44
CA ILE A 110 3.58 17.53 9.46
C ILE A 110 4.83 17.35 10.33
N GLU A 111 6.03 17.57 9.76
CA GLU A 111 7.28 17.41 10.48
C GLU A 111 7.49 18.49 11.56
N ALA A 112 6.88 19.67 11.40
CA ALA A 112 6.89 20.72 12.42
C ALA A 112 5.91 20.43 13.59
N HIS A 113 5.01 19.46 13.42
CA HIS A 113 3.86 19.25 14.30
C HIS A 113 3.70 17.80 14.80
N LEU A 114 4.75 16.98 14.77
CA LEU A 114 4.66 15.56 15.15
C LEU A 114 4.12 15.31 16.58
N SER A 115 4.37 16.22 17.53
CA SER A 115 3.87 16.12 18.91
C SER A 115 2.42 16.57 19.09
N LYS A 116 1.93 17.43 18.18
CA LYS A 116 0.56 17.93 18.15
C LYS A 116 0.12 18.10 16.70
N PRO A 117 -0.17 16.99 15.99
CA PRO A 117 -0.48 17.03 14.57
C PRO A 117 -1.71 17.90 14.28
N PRO A 118 -1.77 18.56 13.12
CA PRO A 118 -2.98 19.24 12.69
C PRO A 118 -4.12 18.24 12.45
N ARG A 119 -5.35 18.74 12.43
CA ARG A 119 -6.48 17.91 11.98
C ARG A 119 -6.31 17.59 10.49
N PRO A 120 -6.55 16.33 10.04
CA PRO A 120 -6.49 16.00 8.63
C PRO A 120 -7.53 16.79 7.82
N GLU A 121 -7.09 17.46 6.76
CA GLU A 121 -7.93 18.13 5.78
C GLU A 121 -8.36 17.12 4.70
N VAL A 122 -9.59 17.23 4.20
CA VAL A 122 -10.03 16.40 3.07
C VAL A 122 -9.56 17.05 1.77
N VAL A 123 -8.68 16.36 1.05
CA VAL A 123 -8.24 16.76 -0.31
C VAL A 123 -9.23 16.26 -1.35
N SER A 124 -9.72 15.03 -1.18
CA SER A 124 -10.75 14.44 -2.04
C SER A 124 -11.63 13.47 -1.26
N SER A 125 -12.91 13.43 -1.61
CA SER A 125 -13.91 12.46 -1.14
C SER A 125 -14.61 11.74 -2.30
N ALA A 126 -14.04 11.81 -3.50
CA ALA A 126 -14.64 11.28 -4.72
C ALA A 126 -14.45 9.77 -4.90
N TYR A 127 -13.65 9.11 -4.06
CA TYR A 127 -13.35 7.69 -4.21
C TYR A 127 -14.44 6.80 -3.60
N PRO A 128 -14.65 5.58 -4.14
CA PRO A 128 -15.60 4.62 -3.57
C PRO A 128 -15.31 4.25 -2.11
N ALA A 129 -16.38 3.85 -1.41
CA ALA A 129 -16.34 3.48 0.00
C ALA A 129 -16.13 1.97 0.24
N ASP A 130 -16.21 1.14 -0.80
CA ASP A 130 -15.99 -0.29 -0.72
C ASP A 130 -14.60 -0.60 -0.17
N THR A 131 -14.53 -1.52 0.79
CA THR A 131 -13.25 -1.86 1.45
C THR A 131 -12.54 -3.04 0.77
N HIS A 132 -13.26 -3.86 0.00
CA HIS A 132 -12.66 -4.94 -0.79
C HIS A 132 -11.75 -4.30 -1.86
N HIS A 133 -10.43 -4.53 -1.75
CA HIS A 133 -9.39 -3.83 -2.54
C HIS A 133 -9.48 -2.28 -2.50
N GLY A 134 -10.17 -1.73 -1.51
CA GLY A 134 -10.39 -0.29 -1.40
C GLY A 134 -9.28 0.46 -0.69
N TRP A 135 -8.32 -0.25 -0.09
CA TRP A 135 -7.18 0.31 0.61
C TRP A 135 -6.07 0.66 -0.38
N LYS A 136 -5.69 1.94 -0.44
CA LYS A 136 -5.00 2.49 -1.61
C LYS A 136 -3.55 2.79 -1.29
N PHE A 137 -2.62 2.25 -2.08
CA PHE A 137 -1.25 2.76 -2.14
C PHE A 137 -1.26 4.12 -2.85
N ILE A 138 -0.47 5.11 -2.41
CA ILE A 138 -0.43 6.44 -3.06
C ILE A 138 1.00 6.95 -3.21
N ALA A 139 1.31 7.61 -4.32
CA ALA A 139 2.59 8.29 -4.49
C ALA A 139 2.46 9.45 -5.49
N PHE A 140 3.32 10.45 -5.38
CA PHE A 140 3.38 11.53 -6.34
C PHE A 140 4.20 11.12 -7.55
N GLY A 141 3.62 11.31 -8.74
CA GLY A 141 4.32 11.10 -10.00
C GLY A 141 5.23 12.28 -10.38
N PRO A 142 6.05 12.11 -11.43
CA PRO A 142 6.93 13.16 -11.94
C PRO A 142 6.16 14.37 -12.50
N ASP A 143 4.88 14.20 -12.82
CA ASP A 143 3.96 15.26 -13.24
C ASP A 143 3.38 16.08 -12.07
N GLY A 144 3.78 15.77 -10.82
CA GLY A 144 3.29 16.45 -9.64
C GLY A 144 1.84 16.10 -9.28
N LYS A 145 1.24 15.04 -9.83
CA LYS A 145 -0.09 14.57 -9.42
C LYS A 145 0.03 13.40 -8.46
N LEU A 146 -0.95 13.24 -7.56
CA LEU A 146 -1.02 12.11 -6.63
C LEU A 146 -1.68 10.93 -7.34
N TYR A 147 -0.96 9.82 -7.50
CA TYR A 147 -1.52 8.63 -8.11
C TYR A 147 -2.23 7.81 -7.03
N VAL A 148 -3.44 7.36 -7.36
CA VAL A 148 -4.37 6.72 -6.45
C VAL A 148 -5.08 5.58 -7.20
N PRO A 149 -4.75 4.31 -6.90
CA PRO A 149 -5.42 3.17 -7.47
C PRO A 149 -6.72 2.88 -6.74
N VAL A 150 -7.69 2.32 -7.48
CA VAL A 150 -8.92 1.75 -6.93
C VAL A 150 -9.04 0.34 -7.46
N GLY A 151 -8.89 -0.65 -6.59
CA GLY A 151 -9.08 -2.05 -6.98
C GLY A 151 -10.54 -2.39 -7.25
N ALA A 152 -10.78 -3.57 -7.82
CA ALA A 152 -12.10 -4.11 -8.04
C ALA A 152 -12.77 -4.45 -6.68
N PRO A 153 -14.08 -4.14 -6.50
CA PRO A 153 -14.79 -4.38 -5.25
C PRO A 153 -15.18 -5.87 -5.06
N CYS A 154 -14.59 -6.77 -5.84
CA CYS A 154 -14.97 -8.16 -6.00
C CYS A 154 -13.73 -9.00 -6.36
N ASN A 155 -13.89 -10.32 -6.39
CA ASN A 155 -12.89 -11.20 -6.99
C ASN A 155 -12.86 -11.06 -8.53
N ILE A 156 -14.03 -11.21 -9.15
CA ILE A 156 -14.27 -11.08 -10.59
C ILE A 156 -15.64 -10.42 -10.80
N CYS A 157 -15.69 -9.35 -11.59
CA CYS A 157 -16.91 -8.62 -11.94
C CYS A 157 -16.58 -7.53 -12.97
N GLU A 158 -17.61 -6.92 -13.56
CA GLU A 158 -17.52 -5.71 -14.38
C GLU A 158 -18.02 -4.48 -13.58
N PRO A 159 -17.19 -3.88 -12.73
CA PRO A 159 -17.57 -2.66 -12.01
C PRO A 159 -17.55 -1.44 -12.96
N ASP A 160 -18.08 -0.31 -12.49
CA ASP A 160 -17.94 0.98 -13.19
C ASP A 160 -16.44 1.27 -13.48
N PRO A 161 -16.01 1.29 -14.76
CA PRO A 161 -14.61 1.37 -15.13
C PRO A 161 -13.98 2.73 -14.82
N ASP A 162 -14.78 3.77 -14.60
CA ASP A 162 -14.31 5.09 -14.19
C ASP A 162 -14.11 5.19 -12.67
N ARG A 163 -14.63 4.21 -11.90
CA ARG A 163 -14.58 4.22 -10.43
C ARG A 163 -13.74 3.11 -9.82
N TYR A 164 -13.60 1.96 -10.48
CA TYR A 164 -12.89 0.79 -9.97
C TYR A 164 -12.00 0.15 -11.03
N ALA A 165 -11.20 -0.81 -10.58
CA ALA A 165 -10.23 -1.56 -11.37
C ALA A 165 -9.34 -0.64 -12.23
N ASN A 166 -8.86 0.45 -11.62
CA ASN A 166 -8.15 1.49 -12.33
C ASN A 166 -7.06 2.14 -11.47
N ILE A 167 -6.15 2.84 -12.15
CA ILE A 167 -5.21 3.77 -11.54
C ILE A 167 -5.62 5.17 -11.95
N THR A 168 -5.82 6.05 -10.99
CA THR A 168 -6.11 7.46 -11.24
C THR A 168 -4.94 8.34 -10.83
N ARG A 169 -4.91 9.57 -11.33
CA ARG A 169 -4.08 10.65 -10.80
C ARG A 169 -4.95 11.83 -10.39
N LEU A 170 -4.67 12.38 -9.21
CA LEU A 170 -5.35 13.50 -8.58
C LEU A 170 -4.43 14.72 -8.58
N ASP A 171 -4.89 15.81 -9.19
CA ASP A 171 -4.34 17.13 -8.93
C ASP A 171 -4.88 17.62 -7.58
N VAL A 172 -4.00 17.68 -6.57
CA VAL A 172 -4.37 18.03 -5.20
C VAL A 172 -4.70 19.52 -5.02
N ALA A 173 -4.37 20.37 -5.99
CA ALA A 173 -4.69 21.79 -5.97
C ALA A 173 -6.08 22.05 -6.54
N SER A 174 -6.40 21.45 -7.69
CA SER A 174 -7.70 21.62 -8.35
C SER A 174 -8.76 20.60 -7.93
N GLY A 175 -8.36 19.47 -7.34
CA GLY A 175 -9.25 18.34 -7.04
C GLY A 175 -9.58 17.47 -8.27
N LYS A 176 -9.03 17.78 -9.45
CA LYS A 176 -9.32 17.05 -10.68
C LYS A 176 -8.71 15.65 -10.65
N ILE A 177 -9.52 14.66 -11.00
CA ILE A 177 -9.13 13.24 -11.10
C ILE A 177 -9.16 12.82 -12.57
N GLU A 178 -8.14 12.09 -13.00
CA GLU A 178 -8.02 11.52 -14.35
C GLU A 178 -7.65 10.04 -14.26
N VAL A 179 -8.29 9.19 -15.06
CA VAL A 179 -7.93 7.77 -15.18
C VAL A 179 -6.65 7.65 -16.01
N VAL A 180 -5.68 6.90 -15.49
CA VAL A 180 -4.37 6.65 -16.10
C VAL A 180 -4.30 5.23 -16.68
N ALA A 181 -4.86 4.25 -15.99
CA ALA A 181 -4.91 2.86 -16.41
C ALA A 181 -6.24 2.23 -16.02
N ARG A 182 -6.74 1.30 -16.82
CA ARG A 182 -8.01 0.56 -16.65
C ARG A 182 -7.73 -0.94 -16.61
N GLY A 183 -8.71 -1.72 -16.15
CA GLY A 183 -8.57 -3.18 -16.10
C GLY A 183 -7.42 -3.64 -15.19
N VAL A 184 -7.13 -2.88 -14.14
CA VAL A 184 -6.14 -3.21 -13.11
C VAL A 184 -6.89 -3.78 -11.91
N ARG A 185 -6.81 -5.09 -11.65
CA ARG A 185 -7.67 -5.73 -10.63
C ARG A 185 -7.40 -5.15 -9.24
N ASN A 186 -6.15 -5.18 -8.80
CA ASN A 186 -5.75 -4.66 -7.51
C ASN A 186 -4.23 -4.41 -7.48
N THR A 187 -3.83 -3.19 -7.83
CA THR A 187 -2.46 -2.74 -7.63
C THR A 187 -2.22 -2.22 -6.23
N VAL A 188 -1.13 -2.70 -5.62
CA VAL A 188 -0.78 -2.39 -4.23
C VAL A 188 0.59 -1.70 -4.13
N GLY A 189 1.30 -1.59 -5.25
CA GLY A 189 2.55 -0.88 -5.32
C GLY A 189 2.85 -0.45 -6.74
N PHE A 190 3.33 0.77 -6.88
CA PHE A 190 3.87 1.30 -8.11
C PHE A 190 4.97 2.30 -7.84
N ASP A 191 5.75 2.55 -8.88
CA ASP A 191 6.80 3.56 -8.91
C ASP A 191 7.05 4.01 -10.36
N TRP A 192 7.81 5.09 -10.53
CA TRP A 192 8.21 5.57 -11.85
C TRP A 192 9.64 5.16 -12.13
N GLN A 193 9.86 4.62 -13.32
CA GLN A 193 11.19 4.30 -13.81
C GLN A 193 12.00 5.61 -13.90
N PRO A 194 13.15 5.75 -13.24
CA PRO A 194 13.83 7.04 -13.06
C PRO A 194 14.32 7.73 -14.35
N GLN A 195 14.63 6.97 -15.40
CA GLN A 195 15.14 7.45 -16.67
C GLN A 195 14.04 7.75 -17.70
N SER A 196 13.05 6.86 -17.85
CA SER A 196 11.96 6.99 -18.82
C SER A 196 10.75 7.74 -18.26
N GLY A 197 10.57 7.74 -16.93
CA GLY A 197 9.38 8.30 -16.28
C GLY A 197 8.12 7.44 -16.47
N GLU A 198 8.26 6.20 -16.97
CA GLU A 198 7.15 5.28 -17.14
C GLU A 198 6.61 4.80 -15.79
N LEU A 199 5.30 4.65 -15.67
CA LEU A 199 4.65 4.11 -14.47
C LEU A 199 4.69 2.59 -14.51
N TRP A 200 5.38 1.99 -13.54
CA TRP A 200 5.43 0.54 -13.34
C TRP A 200 4.63 0.17 -12.10
N PHE A 201 3.80 -0.87 -12.20
CA PHE A 201 2.91 -1.25 -11.10
C PHE A 201 2.76 -2.76 -10.96
N THR A 202 2.49 -3.20 -9.74
CA THR A 202 2.13 -4.59 -9.45
C THR A 202 0.65 -4.82 -9.69
N ASP A 203 0.22 -6.01 -10.09
CA ASP A 203 -1.20 -6.39 -10.07
C ASP A 203 -1.40 -7.77 -9.44
N ASN A 204 -2.44 -7.89 -8.63
CA ASN A 204 -2.84 -9.13 -7.98
C ASN A 204 -3.94 -9.78 -8.83
N GLY A 205 -3.61 -10.87 -9.51
CA GLY A 205 -4.52 -11.62 -10.38
C GLY A 205 -5.78 -12.14 -9.68
N ARG A 206 -6.79 -12.57 -10.44
CA ARG A 206 -8.04 -13.09 -9.86
C ARG A 206 -7.81 -14.37 -9.05
N ASP A 207 -8.64 -14.55 -8.03
CA ASP A 207 -8.65 -15.77 -7.25
C ASP A 207 -9.51 -16.83 -7.95
N TRP A 208 -9.27 -18.09 -7.57
CA TRP A 208 -10.10 -19.26 -7.92
C TRP A 208 -10.09 -19.70 -9.39
N LEU A 209 -8.97 -19.49 -10.11
CA LEU A 209 -8.69 -20.17 -11.39
C LEU A 209 -7.71 -21.35 -11.28
N GLY A 210 -7.33 -21.73 -10.05
CA GLY A 210 -6.43 -22.84 -9.75
C GLY A 210 -5.27 -22.42 -8.85
N ASP A 211 -4.48 -23.38 -8.41
CA ASP A 211 -3.36 -23.14 -7.50
C ASP A 211 -2.17 -22.45 -8.21
N ASP A 212 -2.03 -22.69 -9.51
CA ASP A 212 -0.92 -22.17 -10.33
C ASP A 212 -1.39 -21.14 -11.39
N SER A 213 -2.59 -20.57 -11.23
CA SER A 213 -3.16 -19.62 -12.20
C SER A 213 -4.19 -18.66 -11.59
N PRO A 214 -4.31 -17.41 -12.09
CA PRO A 214 -3.39 -16.74 -13.01
C PRO A 214 -2.18 -16.17 -12.27
N ASP A 215 -1.11 -15.84 -13.01
CA ASP A 215 0.03 -15.14 -12.45
C ASP A 215 -0.37 -13.75 -11.91
N CYS A 216 0.28 -13.32 -10.82
CA CYS A 216 0.39 -11.89 -10.53
C CYS A 216 1.38 -11.24 -11.50
N GLU A 217 1.28 -9.93 -11.65
CA GLU A 217 1.92 -9.23 -12.77
C GLU A 217 2.74 -8.02 -12.32
N ILE A 218 3.75 -7.68 -13.13
CA ILE A 218 4.28 -6.34 -13.26
C ILE A 218 3.84 -5.79 -14.61
N ASN A 219 3.27 -4.59 -14.58
CA ASN A 219 2.73 -3.89 -15.74
C ASN A 219 3.39 -2.52 -15.91
N ILE A 220 3.37 -2.00 -17.14
CA ILE A 220 3.91 -0.68 -17.50
C ILE A 220 2.80 0.09 -18.22
N VAL A 221 2.54 1.32 -17.80
CA VAL A 221 1.65 2.22 -18.53
C VAL A 221 2.46 3.01 -19.55
N ASN A 222 2.26 2.74 -20.85
CA ASN A 222 2.93 3.47 -21.92
C ASN A 222 2.11 4.68 -22.40
N ALA A 223 0.78 4.58 -22.34
CA ALA A 223 -0.16 5.62 -22.68
C ALA A 223 -1.31 5.73 -21.65
N PRO A 224 -1.80 6.95 -21.35
CA PRO A 224 -2.97 7.12 -20.50
C PRO A 224 -4.21 6.43 -21.08
N GLY A 225 -4.93 5.71 -20.23
CA GLY A 225 -6.17 5.02 -20.57
C GLY A 225 -5.99 3.58 -21.05
N GLU A 226 -4.75 3.07 -21.10
CA GLU A 226 -4.47 1.65 -21.38
C GLU A 226 -5.28 0.72 -20.48
N HIS A 227 -5.66 -0.43 -21.03
CA HIS A 227 -6.46 -1.44 -20.36
C HIS A 227 -5.66 -2.72 -20.16
N PHE A 228 -5.52 -3.19 -18.92
CA PHE A 228 -4.64 -4.30 -18.52
C PHE A 228 -5.34 -5.66 -18.37
N GLY A 229 -6.57 -5.75 -18.86
CA GLY A 229 -7.23 -7.02 -19.15
C GLY A 229 -8.34 -7.40 -18.18
N PHE A 230 -8.26 -7.05 -16.89
CA PHE A 230 -9.34 -7.38 -15.95
C PHE A 230 -10.68 -6.74 -16.38
N PRO A 231 -11.82 -7.45 -16.33
CA PRO A 231 -11.99 -8.84 -15.87
C PRO A 231 -11.90 -9.90 -16.98
N TYR A 232 -11.55 -9.52 -18.21
CA TYR A 232 -11.68 -10.33 -19.41
C TYR A 232 -10.50 -11.28 -19.66
N CYS A 233 -9.29 -10.79 -19.39
CA CYS A 233 -8.04 -11.50 -19.62
C CYS A 233 -7.09 -11.31 -18.44
N HIS A 234 -6.40 -12.39 -18.08
CA HIS A 234 -5.45 -12.46 -16.96
C HIS A 234 -4.08 -12.93 -17.47
N ALA A 235 -3.00 -12.51 -16.81
CA ALA A 235 -1.63 -12.89 -17.16
C ALA A 235 -1.30 -12.68 -18.66
N GLY A 236 -1.91 -11.67 -19.29
CA GLY A 236 -1.79 -11.31 -20.71
C GLY A 236 -2.38 -12.28 -21.74
N SER A 237 -2.73 -13.52 -21.37
CA SER A 237 -3.14 -14.53 -22.34
C SER A 237 -4.18 -15.55 -21.85
N ILE A 238 -4.61 -15.45 -20.60
CA ILE A 238 -5.57 -16.38 -20.00
C ILE A 238 -6.95 -15.75 -20.06
N PHE A 239 -7.85 -16.35 -20.83
CA PHE A 239 -9.24 -15.90 -20.89
C PHE A 239 -9.95 -16.15 -19.57
N ASP A 240 -10.75 -15.18 -19.15
CA ASP A 240 -11.68 -15.39 -18.05
C ASP A 240 -12.82 -16.31 -18.49
N PRO A 241 -13.17 -17.36 -17.72
CA PRO A 241 -14.24 -18.28 -18.10
C PRO A 241 -15.64 -17.67 -18.01
N GLU A 242 -15.83 -16.60 -17.25
CA GLU A 242 -17.13 -15.95 -17.03
C GLU A 242 -17.29 -14.71 -17.92
N PHE A 243 -16.20 -13.93 -18.10
CA PHE A 243 -16.24 -12.63 -18.79
C PHE A 243 -15.45 -12.60 -20.10
N GLY A 244 -14.65 -13.63 -20.41
CA GLY A 244 -13.76 -13.63 -21.58
C GLY A 244 -14.46 -13.91 -22.92
N GLU A 245 -15.73 -14.34 -22.92
CA GLU A 245 -16.47 -14.65 -24.15
C GLU A 245 -16.54 -13.44 -25.09
N GLY A 246 -16.15 -13.64 -26.34
CA GLY A 246 -16.16 -12.58 -27.37
C GLY A 246 -15.07 -11.51 -27.19
N LYS A 247 -14.14 -11.67 -26.25
CA LYS A 247 -12.98 -10.79 -26.05
C LYS A 247 -11.73 -11.38 -26.69
N SER A 248 -10.73 -10.55 -26.95
CA SER A 248 -9.39 -10.98 -27.35
C SER A 248 -8.37 -10.41 -26.37
N CYS A 249 -7.49 -11.26 -25.81
CA CYS A 249 -6.44 -10.76 -24.93
C CYS A 249 -5.42 -9.86 -25.64
N ALA A 250 -5.36 -9.93 -26.97
CA ALA A 250 -4.54 -9.03 -27.78
C ALA A 250 -5.06 -7.58 -27.79
N ASP A 251 -6.29 -7.33 -27.32
CA ASP A 251 -6.87 -5.98 -27.22
C ASP A 251 -6.43 -5.25 -25.95
N TYR A 252 -5.67 -5.91 -25.07
CA TYR A 252 -5.23 -5.38 -23.77
C TYR A 252 -3.71 -5.34 -23.67
N SER A 253 -3.21 -4.45 -22.81
CA SER A 253 -1.78 -4.35 -22.49
C SER A 253 -1.32 -5.63 -21.79
N ALA A 254 -0.31 -6.29 -22.36
CA ALA A 254 0.29 -7.48 -21.77
C ALA A 254 1.25 -7.12 -20.61
N PRO A 255 1.42 -8.00 -19.61
CA PRO A 255 2.33 -7.74 -18.51
C PRO A 255 3.79 -7.75 -18.96
N ALA A 256 4.57 -6.84 -18.40
CA ALA A 256 6.01 -6.77 -18.59
C ALA A 256 6.74 -7.94 -17.92
N ALA A 257 6.19 -8.44 -16.80
CA ALA A 257 6.66 -9.67 -16.17
C ALA A 257 5.53 -10.39 -15.43
N LYS A 258 5.63 -11.73 -15.41
CA LYS A 258 4.79 -12.61 -14.59
C LYS A 258 5.56 -12.98 -13.33
N LEU A 259 4.90 -12.92 -12.18
CA LEU A 259 5.52 -13.15 -10.87
C LEU A 259 5.18 -14.50 -10.24
N GLY A 260 4.33 -15.31 -10.90
CA GLY A 260 3.75 -16.52 -10.32
C GLY A 260 2.35 -16.26 -9.76
N ALA A 261 1.55 -17.32 -9.68
CA ALA A 261 0.21 -17.26 -9.10
C ALA A 261 0.25 -17.01 -7.58
N HIS A 262 -0.71 -16.21 -7.10
CA HIS A 262 -0.98 -15.98 -5.66
C HIS A 262 0.20 -15.45 -4.82
N VAL A 263 1.26 -14.94 -5.46
CA VAL A 263 2.43 -14.35 -4.74
C VAL A 263 2.10 -13.02 -4.05
N ALA A 264 0.98 -12.41 -4.44
CA ALA A 264 0.41 -11.19 -3.86
C ALA A 264 1.42 -10.03 -3.76
N PRO A 265 1.89 -9.45 -4.89
CA PRO A 265 2.91 -8.41 -4.88
C PRO A 265 2.36 -7.09 -4.30
N LEU A 266 2.88 -6.70 -3.13
CA LEU A 266 2.39 -5.54 -2.36
C LEU A 266 3.24 -4.26 -2.50
N GLY A 267 4.20 -4.23 -3.42
CA GLY A 267 5.16 -3.14 -3.53
C GLY A 267 6.05 -3.27 -4.75
N LEU A 268 6.38 -2.12 -5.34
CA LEU A 268 7.42 -1.97 -6.36
C LEU A 268 8.15 -0.66 -6.09
N ARG A 269 9.47 -0.68 -6.15
CA ARG A 269 10.31 0.52 -6.07
C ARG A 269 11.52 0.38 -6.97
N PHE A 270 11.86 1.46 -7.65
CA PHE A 270 13.15 1.57 -8.31
C PHE A 270 14.20 2.07 -7.32
N TYR A 271 15.32 1.38 -7.29
CA TYR A 271 16.44 1.79 -6.47
C TYR A 271 17.19 2.94 -7.15
N THR A 272 17.32 4.07 -6.45
CA THR A 272 18.05 5.26 -6.94
C THR A 272 19.20 5.66 -6.00
N GLY A 273 19.49 4.81 -5.01
CA GLY A 273 20.54 5.06 -4.03
C GLY A 273 21.92 4.54 -4.47
N THR A 274 22.90 4.68 -3.59
CA THR A 274 24.29 4.22 -3.83
C THR A 274 24.79 3.23 -2.78
N ARG A 275 23.92 2.82 -1.85
CA ARG A 275 24.25 1.93 -0.73
C ARG A 275 24.22 0.44 -1.09
N PHE A 276 23.47 0.03 -2.11
CA PHE A 276 23.47 -1.36 -2.56
C PHE A 276 24.78 -1.69 -3.29
N PRO A 277 25.15 -2.97 -3.40
CA PRO A 277 26.27 -3.43 -4.22
C PRO A 277 26.16 -2.95 -5.68
N ALA A 278 27.29 -2.88 -6.38
CA ALA A 278 27.39 -2.21 -7.68
C ALA A 278 26.49 -2.84 -8.76
N GLU A 279 26.26 -4.14 -8.69
CA GLU A 279 25.39 -4.90 -9.59
C GLU A 279 23.89 -4.57 -9.42
N PHE A 280 23.50 -3.84 -8.37
CA PHE A 280 22.13 -3.39 -8.11
C PHE A 280 21.93 -1.88 -8.29
N ARG A 281 22.91 -1.17 -8.85
CA ARG A 281 22.87 0.29 -9.08
C ARG A 281 22.53 0.64 -10.51
#